data_AF-A0A6I9QMI2-F1
#
_entry.id   AF-A0A6I9QMI2-F1
#
_cell.length_a   1.000
_cell.length_b   1.000
_cell.length_c   1.000
_cell.angle_alpha   90.00
_cell.angle_beta   90.00
_cell.angle_gamma   90.00
#
_symmetry.space_group_name_H-M   'P 1'
#
loop_
_entity.id
_entity.type
_entity.pdbx_description
1 polymer ?
#
loop_
_entity_poly.entity_id
_entity_poly.type
_entity_poly.pdbx_seq_one_letter_code
_entity_poly.pdbx_strand_id
1 'polypeptide(L)'
;MVKIMDVLQKNSLPLQPGTADIVFSICYNTNKWDLISKYARRFIKAGVKLHRTSFDIWMEFAAKIGDAHSIWKIEKLRAKSVKGQTLASGFSCAKGFLLERNPESAAATIHLLYQNLPDQKKSRIPDELQRLISEWPLEVIKRQKKEDKKALAESFKSDIPAMVTSLLNMGLNVTVDLEKLNQQEI
;
A
#
# COMPACT_ATOMS: atom_id res chain seq x y z
N MET A 1 -6.38 -11.49 -19.70
CA MET A 1 -6.46 -12.01 -18.31
C MET A 1 -7.52 -13.07 -18.10
N VAL A 2 -8.82 -12.78 -18.26
CA VAL A 2 -9.91 -13.77 -18.05
C VAL A 2 -9.72 -15.03 -18.91
N LYS A 3 -9.55 -14.86 -20.23
CA LYS A 3 -9.29 -15.96 -21.16
C LYS A 3 -8.07 -16.83 -20.79
N ILE A 4 -7.00 -16.22 -20.26
CA ILE A 4 -5.79 -16.96 -19.85
C ILE A 4 -6.10 -17.86 -18.67
N MET A 5 -6.79 -17.33 -17.65
CA MET A 5 -7.16 -18.09 -16.47
C MET A 5 -8.18 -19.20 -16.77
N ASP A 6 -9.06 -18.98 -17.74
CA ASP A 6 -9.99 -20.01 -18.22
C ASP A 6 -9.27 -21.14 -18.93
N VAL A 7 -8.27 -20.82 -19.77
CA VAL A 7 -7.44 -21.83 -20.45
C VAL A 7 -6.61 -22.63 -19.44
N LEU A 8 -5.97 -21.97 -18.46
CA LEU A 8 -5.23 -22.68 -17.40
C LEU A 8 -6.15 -23.66 -16.65
N GLN A 9 -7.38 -23.25 -16.35
CA GLN A 9 -8.36 -24.10 -15.68
C GLN A 9 -8.82 -25.28 -16.53
N LYS A 10 -9.16 -25.04 -17.80
CA LYS A 10 -9.61 -26.08 -18.73
C LYS A 10 -8.56 -27.16 -18.95
N ASN A 11 -7.29 -26.80 -18.86
CA ASN A 11 -6.17 -27.71 -19.05
C ASN A 11 -5.60 -28.26 -17.72
N SER A 12 -6.29 -28.03 -16.59
CA SER A 12 -5.84 -28.48 -15.26
C SER A 12 -4.41 -28.07 -14.91
N LEU A 13 -3.95 -26.94 -15.45
CA LEU A 13 -2.60 -26.44 -15.20
C LEU A 13 -2.54 -25.80 -13.81
N PRO A 14 -1.56 -26.17 -12.97
CA PRO A 14 -1.46 -25.62 -11.62
C PRO A 14 -1.15 -24.13 -11.68
N LEU A 15 -1.81 -23.36 -10.82
CA LEU A 15 -1.51 -21.94 -10.67
C LEU A 15 -0.16 -21.79 -9.98
N GLN A 16 0.76 -21.06 -10.61
CA GLN A 16 2.10 -20.85 -10.08
C GLN A 16 2.25 -19.44 -9.46
N PRO A 17 3.16 -19.26 -8.49
CA PRO A 17 3.47 -17.95 -7.92
C PRO A 17 3.89 -16.92 -8.98
N GLY A 18 4.70 -17.33 -9.98
CA GLY A 18 5.09 -16.45 -11.09
C GLY A 18 3.91 -16.01 -11.96
N THR A 19 2.88 -16.85 -12.11
CA THR A 19 1.63 -16.42 -12.76
C THR A 19 0.95 -15.34 -11.93
N ALA A 20 0.90 -15.47 -10.61
CA ALA A 20 0.32 -14.46 -9.73
C ALA A 20 1.04 -13.11 -9.87
N ASP A 21 2.38 -13.10 -9.92
CA ASP A 21 3.16 -11.87 -10.11
C ASP A 21 2.78 -11.12 -11.39
N ILE A 22 2.67 -11.84 -12.52
CA ILE A 22 2.26 -11.28 -13.81
C ILE A 22 0.83 -10.74 -13.73
N VAL A 23 -0.09 -11.53 -13.17
CA VAL A 23 -1.50 -11.14 -13.02
C VAL A 23 -1.62 -9.86 -12.19
N PHE A 24 -0.93 -9.80 -11.05
CA PHE A 24 -1.01 -8.69 -10.12
C PHE A 24 -0.42 -7.43 -10.73
N SER A 25 0.74 -7.53 -11.37
CA SER A 25 1.38 -6.43 -12.11
C SER A 25 0.46 -5.88 -13.21
N ILE A 26 -0.13 -6.74 -14.04
CA ILE A 26 -1.09 -6.31 -15.07
C ILE A 26 -2.29 -5.61 -14.44
N CYS A 27 -2.87 -6.17 -13.38
CA CYS A 27 -4.05 -5.56 -12.74
C CYS A 27 -3.72 -4.20 -12.12
N TYR A 28 -2.55 -4.05 -11.49
CA TYR A 28 -2.06 -2.79 -10.95
C TYR A 28 -1.90 -1.75 -12.05
N ASN A 29 -1.12 -2.08 -13.09
CA ASN A 29 -0.81 -1.17 -14.21
C ASN A 29 -2.06 -0.77 -15.02
N THR A 30 -3.05 -1.66 -15.12
CA THR A 30 -4.33 -1.40 -15.82
C THR A 30 -5.43 -0.86 -14.90
N ASN A 31 -5.10 -0.56 -13.65
CA ASN A 31 -6.01 0.00 -12.66
C ASN A 31 -7.29 -0.84 -12.45
N LYS A 32 -7.17 -2.18 -12.43
CA LYS A 32 -8.27 -3.13 -12.25
C LYS A 32 -8.30 -3.75 -10.85
N TRP A 33 -8.74 -2.97 -9.86
CA TRP A 33 -8.83 -3.39 -8.45
C TRP A 33 -9.72 -4.62 -8.23
N ASP A 34 -10.91 -4.66 -8.85
CA ASP A 34 -11.81 -5.81 -8.71
C ASP A 34 -11.18 -7.10 -9.23
N LEU A 35 -10.33 -6.96 -10.27
CA LEU A 35 -9.68 -8.08 -10.93
C LEU A 35 -8.52 -8.63 -10.10
N ILE A 36 -7.69 -7.77 -9.51
CA ILE A 36 -6.62 -8.23 -8.61
C ILE A 36 -7.23 -8.95 -7.40
N SER A 37 -8.30 -8.39 -6.81
CA SER A 37 -8.99 -8.97 -5.65
C SER A 37 -9.70 -10.29 -5.98
N LYS A 38 -10.24 -10.43 -7.20
CA LYS A 38 -10.80 -11.70 -7.69
C LYS A 38 -9.71 -12.77 -7.83
N TYR A 39 -8.60 -12.44 -8.48
CA TYR A 39 -7.54 -13.43 -8.74
C TYR A 39 -6.71 -13.75 -7.51
N ALA A 40 -6.43 -12.79 -6.63
CA ALA A 40 -5.76 -13.04 -5.37
C ALA A 40 -6.50 -14.11 -4.54
N ARG A 41 -7.83 -14.00 -4.42
CA ARG A 41 -8.66 -15.03 -3.77
C ARG A 41 -8.53 -16.40 -4.46
N ARG A 42 -8.46 -16.43 -5.79
CA ARG A 42 -8.31 -17.68 -6.55
C ARG A 42 -6.94 -18.33 -6.32
N PHE A 43 -5.85 -17.56 -6.36
CA PHE A 43 -4.50 -18.05 -6.06
C PHE A 43 -4.40 -18.58 -4.63
N ILE A 44 -4.92 -17.84 -3.65
CA ILE A 44 -4.91 -18.28 -2.24
C ILE A 44 -5.73 -19.56 -2.05
N LYS A 45 -6.93 -19.66 -2.63
CA LYS A 45 -7.76 -20.88 -2.55
C LYS A 45 -7.09 -22.09 -3.20
N ALA A 46 -6.29 -21.88 -4.23
CA ALA A 46 -5.51 -22.92 -4.88
C ALA A 46 -4.21 -23.29 -4.12
N GLY A 47 -3.99 -22.73 -2.92
CA GLY A 47 -2.81 -23.02 -2.09
C GLY A 47 -1.51 -22.41 -2.62
N VAL A 48 -1.59 -21.44 -3.54
CA VAL A 48 -0.41 -20.83 -4.15
C VAL A 48 0.33 -19.98 -3.11
N LYS A 49 1.62 -20.27 -2.92
CA LYS A 49 2.52 -19.47 -2.09
C LYS A 49 2.91 -18.20 -2.84
N LEU A 50 2.14 -17.13 -2.64
CA LEU A 50 2.42 -15.84 -3.27
C LEU A 50 3.81 -15.33 -2.88
N HIS A 51 4.51 -14.78 -3.85
CA HIS A 51 5.78 -14.12 -3.61
C HIS A 51 5.59 -12.80 -2.85
N ARG A 52 6.68 -12.33 -2.23
CA ARG A 52 6.74 -11.02 -1.57
C ARG A 52 6.27 -9.90 -2.51
N THR A 53 6.74 -9.89 -3.75
CA THR A 53 6.38 -8.88 -4.77
C THR A 53 4.88 -8.86 -5.07
N SER A 54 4.22 -10.02 -5.15
CA SER A 54 2.75 -10.08 -5.29
C SER A 54 2.04 -9.40 -4.12
N PHE A 55 2.49 -9.63 -2.88
CA PHE A 55 1.91 -8.93 -1.73
C PHE A 55 2.19 -7.42 -1.77
N ASP A 56 3.41 -7.02 -2.11
CA ASP A 56 3.80 -5.61 -2.23
C ASP A 56 2.88 -4.88 -3.23
N ILE A 57 2.71 -5.42 -4.44
CA ILE A 57 1.82 -4.84 -5.47
C ILE A 57 0.38 -4.78 -4.97
N TRP A 58 -0.11 -5.84 -4.32
CA TRP A 58 -1.50 -5.90 -3.89
C TRP A 58 -1.80 -4.91 -2.76
N MET A 59 -0.89 -4.78 -1.79
CA MET A 59 -0.99 -3.80 -0.70
C MET A 59 -0.87 -2.37 -1.21
N GLU A 60 0.08 -2.11 -2.11
CA GLU A 60 0.25 -0.80 -2.72
C GLU A 60 -1.01 -0.38 -3.50
N PHE A 61 -1.64 -1.33 -4.21
CA PHE A 61 -2.89 -1.07 -4.90
C PHE A 61 -4.03 -0.77 -3.91
N ALA A 62 -4.13 -1.51 -2.80
CA ALA A 62 -5.13 -1.26 -1.76
C ALA A 62 -4.97 0.14 -1.16
N ALA A 63 -3.72 0.53 -0.86
CA ALA A 63 -3.38 1.85 -0.37
C ALA A 63 -3.67 2.96 -1.39
N LYS A 64 -3.42 2.71 -2.68
CA LYS A 64 -3.76 3.62 -3.79
C LYS A 64 -5.25 3.84 -3.95
N ILE A 65 -6.07 2.83 -3.70
CA ILE A 65 -7.54 2.92 -3.74
C ILE A 65 -8.10 3.57 -2.47
N GLY A 66 -7.34 3.57 -1.37
CA GLY A 66 -7.80 4.06 -0.07
C GLY A 66 -8.63 3.04 0.70
N ASP A 67 -8.45 1.74 0.44
CA ASP A 67 -9.19 0.66 1.12
C ASP A 67 -8.39 0.10 2.31
N ALA A 68 -8.53 0.74 3.47
CA ALA A 68 -7.86 0.33 4.72
C ALA A 68 -8.20 -1.11 5.12
N HIS A 69 -9.46 -1.53 4.95
CA HIS A 69 -9.89 -2.89 5.28
C HIS A 69 -9.12 -3.94 4.46
N SER A 70 -8.97 -3.70 3.16
CA SER A 70 -8.19 -4.58 2.30
C SER A 70 -6.70 -4.56 2.65
N ILE A 71 -6.11 -3.40 3.00
CA ILE A 71 -4.70 -3.33 3.45
C ILE A 71 -4.46 -4.30 4.61
N TRP A 72 -5.27 -4.24 5.67
CA TRP A 72 -5.09 -5.11 6.84
C TRP A 72 -5.35 -6.58 6.55
N LYS A 73 -6.33 -6.87 5.71
CA LYS A 73 -6.60 -8.25 5.27
C LYS A 73 -5.42 -8.83 4.51
N ILE A 74 -4.80 -8.05 3.64
CA ILE A 74 -3.63 -8.46 2.85
C ILE A 74 -2.41 -8.58 3.77
N GLU A 75 -2.18 -7.64 4.68
CA GLU A 75 -1.06 -7.69 5.64
C GLU A 75 -1.12 -8.95 6.51
N LYS A 76 -2.32 -9.30 7.02
CA LYS A 76 -2.52 -10.54 7.79
C LYS A 76 -2.19 -11.80 6.99
N LEU A 77 -2.43 -11.80 5.67
CA LEU A 77 -2.05 -12.89 4.79
C LEU A 77 -0.54 -12.88 4.53
N ARG A 78 0.03 -11.71 4.23
CA ARG A 78 1.47 -11.52 3.99
C ARG A 78 2.29 -11.98 5.20
N ALA A 79 1.94 -11.55 6.41
CA ALA A 79 2.64 -11.90 7.64
C ALA A 79 2.68 -13.41 7.91
N LYS A 80 1.65 -14.16 7.48
CA LYS A 80 1.62 -15.62 7.56
C LYS A 80 2.48 -16.31 6.49
N SER A 81 2.66 -15.67 5.34
CA SER A 81 3.34 -16.27 4.17
C SER A 81 4.81 -15.87 4.04
N VAL A 82 5.16 -14.62 4.38
CA VAL A 82 6.48 -14.02 4.14
C VAL A 82 6.94 -13.23 5.36
N LYS A 83 8.16 -13.51 5.84
CA LYS A 83 8.77 -12.79 6.96
C LYS A 83 9.26 -11.39 6.56
N GLY A 84 9.12 -10.45 7.47
CA GLY A 84 9.60 -9.06 7.35
C GLY A 84 8.80 -8.21 6.37
N GLN A 85 8.71 -6.91 6.66
CA GLN A 85 8.09 -5.94 5.76
C GLN A 85 9.10 -5.45 4.71
N THR A 86 8.60 -5.09 3.54
CA THR A 86 9.30 -4.31 2.53
C THR A 86 8.98 -2.84 2.70
N LEU A 87 9.69 -1.97 1.96
CA LEU A 87 9.30 -0.57 1.84
C LEU A 87 7.84 -0.44 1.38
N ALA A 88 7.46 -1.15 0.32
CA ALA A 88 6.10 -1.10 -0.22
C ALA A 88 5.04 -1.56 0.79
N SER A 89 5.23 -2.71 1.45
CA SER A 89 4.26 -3.21 2.43
C SER A 89 4.21 -2.32 3.69
N GLY A 90 5.35 -1.86 4.18
CA GLY A 90 5.42 -1.00 5.37
C GLY A 90 4.78 0.36 5.16
N PHE A 91 5.06 1.04 4.03
CA PHE A 91 4.37 2.28 3.68
C PHE A 91 2.89 2.06 3.38
N SER A 92 2.49 0.91 2.83
CA SER A 92 1.07 0.59 2.65
C SER A 92 0.35 0.46 4.01
N CYS A 93 0.98 -0.14 5.02
CA CYS A 93 0.45 -0.17 6.40
C CYS A 93 0.37 1.23 7.01
N ALA A 94 1.40 2.07 6.84
CA ALA A 94 1.37 3.45 7.33
C ALA A 94 0.23 4.26 6.69
N LYS A 95 0.02 4.10 5.37
CA LYS A 95 -1.14 4.64 4.64
C LYS A 95 -2.47 4.11 5.19
N GLY A 96 -2.54 2.83 5.55
CA GLY A 96 -3.69 2.23 6.23
C GLY A 96 -4.03 2.93 7.55
N PHE A 97 -3.03 3.18 8.40
CA PHE A 97 -3.23 3.91 9.66
C PHE A 97 -3.68 5.37 9.44
N LEU A 98 -3.16 6.05 8.42
CA LEU A 98 -3.62 7.40 8.06
C LEU A 98 -5.08 7.41 7.59
N LEU A 99 -5.52 6.40 6.83
CA LEU A 99 -6.93 6.25 6.45
C LEU A 99 -7.84 6.00 7.66
N GLU A 100 -7.30 5.44 8.74
CA GLU A 100 -8.00 5.20 10.01
C GLU A 100 -7.82 6.35 11.03
N ARG A 101 -7.28 7.50 10.61
CA ARG A 101 -7.06 8.68 11.46
C ARG A 101 -6.11 8.40 12.65
N ASN A 102 -5.10 7.56 12.43
CA ASN A 102 -4.12 7.16 13.46
C ASN A 102 -2.68 7.50 13.02
N PRO A 103 -2.31 8.80 13.06
CA PRO A 103 -1.00 9.26 12.60
C PRO A 103 0.17 8.74 13.47
N GLU A 104 -0.04 8.47 14.76
CA GLU A 104 1.00 7.95 15.66
C GLU A 104 1.40 6.53 15.28
N SER A 105 0.42 5.67 14.96
CA SER A 105 0.69 4.30 14.52
C SER A 105 1.31 4.26 13.12
N ALA A 106 0.95 5.21 12.25
CA ALA A 106 1.60 5.39 10.96
C ALA A 106 3.09 5.73 11.14
N ALA A 107 3.41 6.68 12.03
CA ALA A 107 4.78 7.06 12.36
C ALA A 107 5.57 5.89 12.98
N ALA A 108 4.98 5.20 13.96
CA ALA A 108 5.60 4.04 14.60
C ALA A 108 5.92 2.92 13.59
N THR A 109 5.04 2.70 12.60
CA THR A 109 5.24 1.72 11.53
C THR A 109 6.43 2.10 10.64
N ILE A 110 6.52 3.36 10.23
CA ILE A 110 7.65 3.86 9.41
C ILE A 110 8.96 3.81 10.20
N HIS A 111 8.92 4.15 11.49
CA HIS A 111 10.09 4.08 12.36
C HIS A 111 10.58 2.63 12.55
N LEU A 112 9.67 1.70 12.83
CA LEU A 112 9.99 0.27 12.94
C LEU A 112 10.52 -0.28 11.61
N LEU A 113 9.95 0.15 10.48
CA LEU A 113 10.44 -0.19 9.15
C LEU A 113 11.88 0.32 8.96
N TYR A 114 12.15 1.58 9.32
CA TYR A 114 13.49 2.16 9.23
C TYR A 114 14.52 1.37 10.05
N GLN A 115 14.18 0.99 11.28
CA GLN A 115 15.07 0.21 12.16
C GLN A 115 15.42 -1.17 11.58
N ASN A 116 14.46 -1.81 10.91
CA ASN A 116 14.61 -3.17 10.37
C ASN A 116 15.18 -3.23 8.94
N LEU A 117 15.34 -2.09 8.27
CA LEU A 117 15.87 -2.06 6.91
C LEU A 117 17.41 -2.08 6.89
N PRO A 118 18.03 -2.75 5.90
CA PRO A 118 19.45 -2.59 5.62
C PRO A 118 19.78 -1.13 5.31
N ASP A 119 20.97 -0.66 5.67
CA ASP A 119 21.38 0.75 5.51
C ASP A 119 21.25 1.25 4.07
N GLN A 120 21.52 0.39 3.07
CA GLN A 120 21.38 0.75 1.66
C GLN A 120 19.94 1.08 1.25
N LYS A 121 18.94 0.64 2.02
CA LYS A 121 17.51 0.91 1.78
C LYS A 121 16.97 2.06 2.62
N LYS A 122 17.65 2.44 3.69
CA LYS A 122 17.25 3.56 4.56
C LYS A 122 17.27 4.89 3.81
N SER A 123 18.19 5.06 2.86
CA SER A 123 18.26 6.24 2.00
C SER A 123 17.02 6.47 1.12
N ARG A 124 16.17 5.45 0.92
CA ARG A 124 14.92 5.55 0.15
C ARG A 124 13.72 6.02 0.98
N ILE A 125 13.85 6.05 2.30
CA ILE A 125 12.75 6.42 3.21
C ILE A 125 12.31 7.87 3.00
N PRO A 126 13.21 8.87 2.88
CA PRO A 126 12.80 10.25 2.61
C PRO A 126 12.01 10.38 1.31
N ASP A 127 12.46 9.72 0.23
CA ASP A 127 11.78 9.76 -1.07
C ASP A 127 10.36 9.16 -1.00
N GLU A 128 10.21 8.00 -0.35
CA GLU A 128 8.90 7.37 -0.18
C GLU A 128 7.98 8.18 0.76
N LEU A 129 8.54 8.80 1.80
CA LEU A 129 7.79 9.69 2.68
C LEU A 129 7.33 10.93 1.92
N GLN A 130 8.19 11.52 1.08
CA GLN A 130 7.81 12.65 0.24
C GLN A 130 6.70 12.27 -0.74
N ARG A 131 6.76 11.08 -1.38
CA ARG A 131 5.65 10.60 -2.25
C ARG A 131 4.36 10.34 -1.48
N LEU A 132 4.44 9.83 -0.25
CA LEU A 132 3.27 9.68 0.64
C LEU A 132 2.64 11.04 0.94
N ILE A 133 3.43 12.10 1.05
CA ILE A 133 2.96 13.46 1.33
C ILE A 133 2.38 14.12 0.08
N SER A 134 3.10 14.12 -1.05
CA SER A 134 2.73 14.92 -2.22
C SER A 134 1.80 14.22 -3.20
N GLU A 135 1.94 12.91 -3.40
CA GLU A 135 1.26 12.20 -4.49
C GLU A 135 0.08 11.36 -3.99
N TRP A 136 0.30 10.56 -2.95
CA TRP A 136 -0.69 9.60 -2.47
C TRP A 136 -2.04 10.21 -2.04
N PRO A 137 -2.12 11.34 -1.32
CA PRO A 137 -3.39 11.91 -0.88
C PRO A 137 -4.25 12.31 -2.09
N LEU A 138 -3.62 12.90 -3.11
CA LEU A 138 -4.27 13.26 -4.37
C LEU A 138 -4.81 12.03 -5.11
N GLU A 139 -4.05 10.94 -5.15
CA GLU A 139 -4.49 9.69 -5.80
C GLU A 139 -5.70 9.09 -5.10
N VAL A 140 -5.71 9.05 -3.77
CA VAL A 140 -6.79 8.48 -2.97
C VAL A 140 -8.05 9.33 -3.09
N ILE A 141 -7.95 10.63 -2.87
CA ILE A 141 -9.10 11.56 -2.92
C ILE A 141 -9.78 11.49 -4.29
N LYS A 142 -9.02 11.41 -5.39
CA LYS A 142 -9.60 11.30 -6.75
C LYS A 142 -10.52 10.08 -6.89
N ARG A 143 -10.26 9.00 -6.15
CA ARG A 143 -10.95 7.71 -6.22
C ARG A 143 -12.11 7.58 -5.23
N GLN A 144 -12.21 8.46 -4.24
CA GLN A 144 -13.32 8.47 -3.29
C GLN A 144 -14.62 9.05 -3.88
N LYS A 145 -15.75 8.73 -3.25
CA LYS A 145 -17.05 9.33 -3.57
C LYS A 145 -17.03 10.81 -3.23
N LYS A 146 -17.78 11.64 -3.99
CA LYS A 146 -17.79 13.10 -3.82
C LYS A 146 -18.07 13.56 -2.38
N GLU A 147 -18.97 12.86 -1.69
CA GLU A 147 -19.35 13.14 -0.30
C GLU A 147 -18.18 12.97 0.68
N ASP A 148 -17.34 11.96 0.45
CA ASP A 148 -16.22 11.61 1.33
C ASP A 148 -14.93 12.39 1.02
N LYS A 149 -14.83 12.99 -0.17
CA LYS A 149 -13.61 13.68 -0.64
C LYS A 149 -13.17 14.81 0.28
N LYS A 150 -14.12 15.66 0.70
CA LYS A 150 -13.81 16.83 1.52
C LYS A 150 -13.34 16.44 2.91
N ALA A 151 -14.09 15.54 3.56
CA ALA A 151 -13.74 15.03 4.88
C ALA A 151 -12.37 14.33 4.87
N LEU A 152 -12.09 13.52 3.85
CA LEU A 152 -10.79 12.84 3.72
C LEU A 152 -9.64 13.83 3.44
N ALA A 153 -9.87 14.87 2.64
CA ALA A 153 -8.86 15.89 2.36
C ALA A 153 -8.50 16.72 3.60
N GLU A 154 -9.52 17.17 4.34
CA GLU A 154 -9.33 17.84 5.64
C GLU A 154 -8.60 16.91 6.61
N SER A 155 -8.92 15.61 6.53
CA SER A 155 -8.26 14.60 7.33
C SER A 155 -6.77 14.49 7.06
N PHE A 156 -6.36 14.42 5.80
CA PHE A 156 -4.95 14.36 5.44
C PHE A 156 -4.18 15.63 5.78
N LYS A 157 -4.82 16.80 5.73
CA LYS A 157 -4.22 18.08 6.17
C LYS A 157 -3.89 18.10 7.66
N SER A 158 -4.62 17.37 8.51
CA SER A 158 -4.28 17.24 9.93
C SER A 158 -3.30 16.08 10.20
N ASP A 159 -3.56 14.91 9.61
CA ASP A 159 -2.92 13.67 10.06
C ASP A 159 -1.51 13.49 9.49
N ILE A 160 -1.28 13.92 8.25
CA ILE A 160 0.04 13.77 7.63
C ILE A 160 1.08 14.63 8.36
N PRO A 161 0.82 15.92 8.67
CA PRO A 161 1.71 16.69 9.53
C PRO A 161 1.88 16.06 10.92
N ALA A 162 0.82 15.59 11.57
CA ALA A 162 0.90 14.94 12.89
C ALA A 162 1.79 13.68 12.87
N MET A 163 1.70 12.88 11.80
CA MET A 163 2.57 11.73 11.58
C MET A 163 4.04 12.16 11.42
N VAL A 164 4.31 13.21 10.65
CA VAL A 164 5.67 13.74 10.46
C VAL A 164 6.25 14.27 11.77
N THR A 165 5.47 15.03 12.56
CA THR A 165 5.88 15.47 13.89
C THR A 165 6.18 14.29 14.81
N SER A 166 5.36 13.24 14.76
CA SER A 166 5.59 12.01 15.54
C SER A 166 6.88 11.30 15.13
N LEU A 167 7.20 11.26 13.83
CA LEU A 167 8.46 10.71 13.32
C LEU A 167 9.69 11.49 13.80
N LEU A 168 9.62 12.82 13.79
CA LEU A 168 10.68 13.69 14.31
C LEU A 168 10.89 13.47 15.81
N ASN A 169 9.80 13.35 16.58
CA ASN A 169 9.86 13.06 18.02
C ASN A 169 10.47 11.68 18.31
N MET A 170 10.34 10.72 17.39
CA MET A 170 10.99 9.40 17.46
C MET A 170 12.47 9.43 17.00
N GLY A 171 13.02 10.59 16.67
CA GLY A 171 14.42 10.77 16.25
C GLY A 171 14.70 10.45 14.79
N LEU A 172 13.66 10.27 13.95
CA LEU A 172 13.81 10.11 12.51
C LEU A 172 13.87 11.49 11.85
N ASN A 173 15.06 12.08 11.75
CA ASN A 173 15.28 13.36 11.08
C ASN A 173 15.10 13.23 9.56
N VAL A 174 13.87 13.37 9.08
CA VAL A 174 13.55 13.40 7.65
C VAL A 174 13.12 14.80 7.26
N THR A 175 13.87 15.42 6.35
CA THR A 175 13.48 16.68 5.72
C THR A 175 12.38 16.38 4.71
N VAL A 176 11.15 16.85 4.98
CA VAL A 176 10.01 16.70 4.07
C VAL A 176 9.34 18.04 3.81
N ASP A 177 8.90 18.23 2.57
CA ASP A 177 8.19 19.42 2.13
C ASP A 177 6.67 19.20 2.33
N LEU A 178 6.14 19.85 3.36
CA LEU A 178 4.72 19.86 3.71
C LEU A 178 3.92 20.94 2.96
N GLU A 179 4.57 21.91 2.29
CA GLU A 179 3.86 22.98 1.58
C GLU A 179 3.02 22.40 0.42
N LYS A 180 3.48 21.28 -0.15
CA LYS A 180 2.77 20.51 -1.18
C LYS A 180 1.46 19.88 -0.71
N LEU A 181 1.20 19.76 0.59
CA LEU A 181 -0.09 19.33 1.13
C LEU A 181 -1.12 20.46 1.11
N ASN A 182 -0.67 21.70 1.31
CA ASN A 182 -1.56 22.86 1.40
C ASN A 182 -2.02 23.37 0.03
N GLN A 183 -1.24 23.12 -1.02
CA GLN A 183 -1.62 23.38 -2.41
C GLN A 183 -2.69 22.41 -2.96
N GLN A 184 -3.10 21.41 -2.17
CA GLN A 184 -4.14 20.44 -2.54
C GLN A 184 -5.55 21.01 -2.29
N GLU A 185 -5.82 22.20 -2.82
CA GLU A 185 -7.18 22.72 -2.93
C GLU A 185 -7.95 21.87 -3.96
N ILE A 186 -9.06 21.30 -3.51
CA ILE A 186 -10.06 20.62 -4.35
C ILE A 186 -11.10 21.66 -4.76
#